data_AF-A0A6A7KZP3-F1
#
_entry.id   AF-A0A6A7KZP3-F1
#
_cell.length_a   1.000
_cell.length_b   1.000
_cell.length_c   1.000
_cell.angle_alpha   90.00
_cell.angle_beta   90.00
_cell.angle_gamma   90.00
#
_symmetry.space_group_name_H-M   'P 1'
#
loop_
_entity.id
_entity.type
_entity.pdbx_description
1 polymer ?
#
loop_
_entity_poly.entity_id
_entity_poly.type
_entity_poly.pdbx_seq_one_letter_code
_entity_poly.pdbx_strand_id
1 'polypeptide(L)'
;MRRTTIFLDPDTERDLQALARRDRRPVASLVREALAVYVVERKQQGLGLPAFTAIGASGQRDVAERHEEWLWKDLEPHDDAARRTPGKRAPARRSARSGSSFVGRRGSKR
;
A
#
# COMPACT_ATOMS: atom_id res chain seq x y z
N MET A 1 35.47 -2.80 -0.62
CA MET A 1 35.15 -3.51 -1.88
C MET A 1 36.36 -4.32 -2.33
N ARG A 2 36.16 -5.44 -3.04
CA ARG A 2 37.22 -6.19 -3.71
C ARG A 2 37.28 -5.82 -5.20
N ARG A 3 38.47 -5.84 -5.81
CA ARG A 3 38.64 -5.62 -7.25
C ARG A 3 38.41 -6.95 -7.98
N THR A 4 37.56 -6.94 -8.99
CA THR A 4 37.24 -8.10 -9.82
C THR A 4 37.36 -7.68 -11.28
N THR A 5 38.03 -8.50 -12.08
CA THR A 5 38.11 -8.34 -13.53
C THR A 5 37.02 -9.19 -14.15
N ILE A 6 36.24 -8.61 -15.07
CA ILE A 6 35.20 -9.30 -15.82
C ILE A 6 35.49 -9.12 -17.31
N PHE A 7 35.15 -10.12 -18.12
CA PHE A 7 35.18 -10.00 -19.57
C PHE A 7 33.86 -9.43 -20.05
N LEU A 8 33.93 -8.51 -21.01
CA LEU A 8 32.79 -7.85 -21.63
C LEU A 8 32.94 -7.95 -23.14
N ASP A 9 31.80 -7.99 -23.83
CA ASP A 9 31.79 -7.82 -25.28
C ASP A 9 32.24 -6.38 -25.63
N PRO A 10 33.06 -6.19 -26.68
CA PRO A 10 33.57 -4.86 -27.05
C PRO A 10 32.48 -3.82 -27.33
N ASP A 11 31.34 -4.24 -27.89
CA ASP A 11 30.25 -3.32 -28.19
C ASP A 11 29.52 -2.92 -26.90
N THR A 12 29.35 -3.86 -25.97
CA THR A 12 28.82 -3.56 -24.62
C THR A 12 29.72 -2.61 -23.85
N GLU A 13 31.04 -2.76 -23.96
CA GLU A 13 31.98 -1.83 -23.33
C GLU A 13 31.85 -0.40 -23.88
N ARG A 14 31.72 -0.26 -25.21
CA ARG A 14 31.53 1.04 -25.87
C ARG A 14 30.25 1.73 -25.41
N ASP A 15 29.15 0.99 -25.36
CA ASP A 15 27.85 1.50 -24.91
C ASP A 15 27.91 1.94 -23.44
N LEU A 16 28.56 1.15 -22.59
CA LEU A 16 28.75 1.47 -21.18
C LEU A 16 29.60 2.74 -20.99
N GLN A 17 30.65 2.92 -21.78
CA GLN A 17 31.46 4.14 -21.76
C GLN A 17 30.68 5.35 -22.27
N ALA A 18 29.87 5.20 -23.31
CA ALA A 18 29.00 6.27 -23.82
C ALA A 18 27.98 6.71 -22.77
N LEU A 19 27.36 5.74 -22.08
CA LEU A 19 26.42 5.98 -20.98
C LEU A 19 27.09 6.73 -19.82
N ALA A 20 28.27 6.27 -19.39
CA ALA A 20 29.04 6.90 -18.33
C ALA A 20 29.40 8.36 -18.64
N ARG A 21 29.77 8.66 -19.90
CA ARG A 21 30.06 10.02 -20.36
C ARG A 21 28.82 10.90 -20.34
N ARG A 22 27.69 10.38 -20.86
CA ARG A 22 26.40 11.10 -20.89
C ARG A 22 25.96 11.48 -19.48
N ASP A 23 26.05 10.54 -18.56
CA ASP A 23 25.55 10.70 -17.20
C ASP A 23 26.58 11.37 -16.26
N ARG A 24 27.80 11.62 -16.75
CA ARG A 24 28.96 12.15 -15.99
C ARG A 24 29.28 11.32 -14.75
N ARG A 25 29.16 10.00 -14.85
CA ARG A 25 29.39 9.05 -13.75
C ARG A 25 30.55 8.11 -14.07
N PRO A 26 31.32 7.66 -13.08
CA PRO A 26 32.34 6.64 -13.30
C PRO A 26 31.71 5.31 -13.77
N VAL A 27 32.30 4.68 -14.79
CA VAL A 27 31.86 3.37 -15.32
C VAL A 27 31.71 2.34 -14.20
N ALA A 28 32.69 2.27 -13.29
CA ALA A 28 32.64 1.34 -12.17
C ALA A 28 31.44 1.56 -11.24
N SER A 29 30.90 2.79 -11.15
CA SER A 29 29.67 3.04 -10.40
C SER A 29 28.45 2.43 -11.07
N LEU A 30 28.34 2.59 -12.40
CA LEU A 30 27.24 2.03 -13.18
C LEU A 30 27.26 0.50 -13.13
N VAL A 31 28.44 -0.12 -13.28
CA VAL A 31 28.59 -1.57 -13.19
C VAL A 31 28.14 -2.10 -11.82
N ARG A 32 28.56 -1.43 -10.74
CA ARG A 32 28.15 -1.84 -9.39
C ARG A 32 26.65 -1.73 -9.17
N GLU A 33 26.05 -0.64 -9.64
CA GLU A 33 24.60 -0.42 -9.55
C GLU A 33 23.84 -1.49 -10.34
N ALA A 34 24.22 -1.71 -11.60
CA ALA A 34 23.60 -2.72 -12.46
C ALA A 34 23.71 -4.13 -11.86
N LEU A 35 24.88 -4.51 -11.34
CA LEU A 35 25.08 -5.81 -10.69
C LEU A 35 24.26 -5.94 -9.40
N ALA A 36 24.14 -4.86 -8.61
CA ALA A 36 23.32 -4.88 -7.40
C ALA A 36 21.84 -5.12 -7.74
N VAL A 37 21.32 -4.40 -8.73
CA VAL A 37 19.95 -4.57 -9.23
C VAL A 37 19.74 -5.99 -9.75
N TYR A 38 20.61 -6.46 -10.65
CA TYR A 38 20.52 -7.80 -11.24
C TYR A 38 20.50 -8.91 -10.19
N VAL A 39 21.37 -8.83 -9.17
CA VAL A 39 21.42 -9.85 -8.11
C VAL A 39 20.17 -9.81 -7.23
N VAL A 40 19.64 -8.63 -6.92
CA VAL A 40 18.40 -8.49 -6.13
C VAL A 40 17.21 -9.05 -6.90
N GLU A 41 17.04 -8.66 -8.16
CA GLU A 41 15.99 -9.16 -9.03
C GLU A 41 16.07 -10.69 -9.18
N ARG A 42 17.29 -11.23 -9.39
CA ARG A 42 17.46 -12.67 -9.54
C ARG A 42 17.17 -13.45 -8.26
N LYS A 43 17.51 -12.89 -7.09
CA LYS A 43 17.14 -13.48 -5.78
C LYS A 43 15.63 -13.49 -5.58
N GLN A 44 14.94 -12.43 -5.97
CA GLN A 44 13.48 -12.35 -5.89
C GLN A 44 12.80 -13.31 -6.86
N GLN A 45 13.33 -13.50 -8.07
CA GLN A 45 12.81 -14.48 -9.02
C GLN A 45 12.95 -15.94 -8.54
N GLY A 46 13.95 -16.25 -7.71
CA GLY A 46 14.11 -17.58 -7.09
C GLY A 46 13.19 -17.81 -5.88
N LEU A 47 12.61 -16.74 -5.35
CA LEU A 47 11.64 -16.77 -4.26
C LEU A 47 10.28 -16.44 -4.89
N GLY A 48 9.62 -17.45 -5.48
CA GLY A 48 8.24 -17.33 -5.97
C GLY A 48 7.20 -17.10 -4.86
N LEU A 49 7.61 -16.48 -3.76
CA LEU A 49 6.84 -16.22 -2.57
C LEU A 49 6.61 -14.71 -2.51
N PRO A 50 5.37 -14.27 -2.33
CA PRO A 50 5.06 -12.85 -2.13
C PRO A 50 5.89 -12.23 -1.00
N ALA A 51 6.12 -10.92 -1.06
CA ALA A 51 6.92 -10.17 -0.07
C ALA A 51 6.39 -10.27 1.38
N PHE A 52 5.17 -10.77 1.57
CA PHE A 52 4.58 -10.99 2.89
C PHE A 52 4.83 -12.38 3.48
N THR A 53 5.44 -13.27 2.73
CA THR A 53 5.73 -14.63 3.20
C THR A 53 6.84 -14.59 4.24
N ALA A 54 6.60 -15.20 5.40
CA ALA A 54 7.52 -15.24 6.54
C ALA A 54 7.86 -13.87 7.21
N ILE A 55 6.97 -12.87 7.13
CA ILE A 55 7.10 -11.62 7.92
C ILE A 55 7.07 -11.89 9.44
N GLY A 56 6.38 -12.95 9.88
CA GLY A 56 6.30 -13.34 11.28
C GLY A 56 7.52 -14.14 11.73
N ALA A 57 8.31 -13.59 12.66
CA ALA A 57 9.48 -14.24 13.27
C ALA A 57 9.20 -14.74 14.70
N SER A 58 8.07 -15.43 14.94
CA SER A 58 7.70 -15.89 16.28
C SER A 58 8.45 -17.15 16.73
N GLY A 59 9.16 -17.84 15.83
CA GLY A 59 9.82 -19.14 16.11
C GLY A 59 8.85 -20.30 16.36
N GLN A 60 7.55 -20.01 16.33
CA GLN A 60 6.48 -20.93 16.68
C GLN A 60 6.02 -21.68 15.43
N ARG A 61 6.06 -23.02 15.48
CA ARG A 61 5.83 -23.89 14.31
C ARG A 61 4.42 -24.49 14.27
N ASP A 62 3.69 -24.44 15.39
CA ASP A 62 2.36 -25.04 15.58
C ASP A 62 1.21 -24.06 15.34
N VAL A 63 1.51 -22.83 14.90
CA VAL A 63 0.51 -21.76 14.70
C VAL A 63 -0.58 -22.19 13.72
N ALA A 64 -0.21 -22.81 12.59
CA ALA A 64 -1.17 -23.25 11.59
C ALA A 64 -2.06 -24.40 12.09
N GLU A 65 -1.58 -25.20 13.04
CA GLU A 65 -2.32 -26.35 13.59
C GLU A 65 -3.26 -25.92 14.72
N ARG A 66 -2.88 -24.89 15.48
CA ARG A 66 -3.59 -24.45 16.69
C ARG A 66 -4.34 -23.13 16.53
N HIS A 67 -4.38 -22.57 15.32
CA HIS A 67 -5.00 -21.27 15.07
C HIS A 67 -6.45 -21.19 15.57
N GLU A 68 -7.26 -22.23 15.37
CA GLU A 68 -8.64 -22.28 15.86
C GLU A 68 -8.72 -22.25 17.38
N GLU A 69 -7.89 -23.04 18.08
CA GLU A 69 -7.87 -23.07 19.54
C GLU A 69 -7.57 -21.68 20.12
N TRP A 70 -6.62 -20.95 19.53
CA TRP A 70 -6.26 -19.60 19.99
C TRP A 70 -7.28 -18.54 19.61
N LEU A 71 -7.92 -18.67 18.44
CA LEU A 71 -8.90 -17.71 17.97
C LEU A 71 -10.15 -17.69 18.86
N TRP A 72 -10.55 -18.83 19.41
CA TRP A 72 -11.80 -18.98 20.16
C TRP A 72 -11.63 -19.11 21.68
N LYS A 73 -10.38 -19.14 22.18
CA LYS A 73 -10.08 -19.42 23.60
C LYS A 73 -10.85 -18.55 24.59
N ASP A 74 -11.05 -17.28 24.24
CA ASP A 74 -11.65 -16.26 25.13
C ASP A 74 -12.86 -15.57 24.48
N LEU A 75 -13.45 -16.17 23.43
CA LEU A 75 -14.59 -15.55 22.75
C LEU A 75 -15.91 -16.01 23.38
N GLU A 76 -16.57 -15.09 24.09
CA GLU A 76 -18.00 -15.24 24.35
C GLU A 76 -18.77 -15.04 23.04
N PRO A 77 -19.67 -15.96 22.67
CA PRO A 77 -20.51 -15.79 21.49
C PRO A 77 -21.27 -14.46 21.58
N HIS A 78 -21.03 -13.56 20.64
CA HIS A 78 -21.84 -12.36 20.53
C HIS A 78 -23.25 -12.77 20.08
N ASP A 79 -24.21 -12.75 21.02
CA ASP A 79 -25.62 -12.96 20.71
C ASP A 79 -26.10 -11.85 19.76
N ASP A 80 -26.45 -12.23 18.53
CA ASP A 80 -27.05 -11.34 17.52
C ASP A 80 -28.44 -10.79 17.93
N ALA A 81 -28.98 -11.25 19.07
CA ALA A 81 -30.25 -10.80 19.62
C ALA A 81 -30.31 -9.28 19.86
N ALA A 82 -29.17 -8.63 20.13
CA ALA A 82 -29.11 -7.18 20.37
C ALA A 82 -29.24 -6.32 19.08
N ARG A 83 -29.12 -6.91 17.88
CA ARG A 83 -29.18 -6.14 16.61
C ARG A 83 -30.60 -5.91 16.08
N ARG A 84 -31.65 -6.42 16.75
CA ARG A 84 -33.04 -6.29 16.28
C ARG A 84 -33.91 -5.44 17.18
N THR A 85 -33.58 -4.16 17.29
CA THR A 85 -34.63 -3.16 17.47
C THR A 85 -34.31 -1.91 16.66
N PRO A 86 -34.86 -1.75 15.44
CA PRO A 86 -34.89 -0.44 14.82
C PRO A 86 -35.76 0.45 15.70
N GLY A 87 -35.12 1.25 16.55
CA GLY A 87 -35.79 2.26 17.36
C GLY A 87 -36.66 3.13 16.43
N LYS A 88 -37.96 3.16 16.70
CA LYS A 88 -38.95 3.92 15.94
C LYS A 88 -38.49 5.39 15.90
N ARG A 89 -37.96 5.84 14.75
CA ARG A 89 -37.70 7.27 14.52
C ARG A 89 -39.05 7.98 14.56
N ALA A 90 -39.27 8.78 15.60
CA ALA A 90 -40.47 9.61 15.72
C ALA A 90 -40.54 10.60 14.53
N PRO A 91 -41.73 10.81 13.93
CA PRO A 91 -41.85 11.73 12.81
C PRO A 91 -41.58 13.17 13.26
N ALA A 92 -40.68 13.85 12.55
CA ALA A 92 -40.36 15.26 12.76
C ALA A 92 -41.64 16.10 12.62
N ARG A 93 -42.03 16.79 13.71
CA ARG A 93 -43.13 17.76 13.71
C ARG A 93 -42.77 18.90 12.75
N ARG A 94 -43.39 18.90 11.58
CA ARG A 94 -43.35 19.99 10.60
C ARG A 94 -44.17 21.14 11.17
N SER A 95 -43.54 22.12 11.82
CA SER A 95 -44.24 23.34 12.22
C SER A 95 -44.54 24.14 10.96
N ALA A 96 -45.83 24.33 10.70
CA ALA A 96 -46.34 25.18 9.65
C ALA A 96 -45.92 26.64 9.95
N ARG A 97 -45.08 27.22 9.08
CA ARG A 97 -44.98 28.69 9.00
C ARG A 97 -46.21 29.17 8.23
N SER A 98 -47.22 29.59 8.98
CA SER A 98 -48.29 30.45 8.47
C SER A 98 -47.67 31.74 7.94
N GLY A 99 -48.12 32.13 6.76
CA GLY A 99 -47.52 33.20 5.97
C GLY A 99 -47.90 34.62 6.40
N SER A 100 -47.72 35.50 5.42
CA SER A 100 -48.18 36.89 5.33
C SER A 100 -47.27 37.93 5.99
N SER A 101 -46.46 38.63 5.19
CA SER A 101 -46.98 39.81 4.50
C SER A 101 -46.00 40.39 3.49
N PHE A 102 -46.60 40.73 2.37
CA PHE A 102 -46.12 41.45 1.21
C PHE A 102 -46.20 42.95 1.48
N VAL A 103 -45.11 43.70 1.28
CA VAL A 103 -44.96 45.11 0.80
C VAL A 103 -43.44 45.28 0.61
N GLY A 104 -42.82 45.71 -0.48
CA GLY A 104 -43.20 46.57 -1.60
C GLY A 104 -42.10 47.62 -1.77
N ARG A 105 -41.69 47.88 -3.03
CA ARG A 105 -40.94 49.04 -3.59
C ARG A 105 -39.40 49.03 -3.74
N ARG A 106 -39.03 48.93 -5.03
CA ARG A 106 -38.33 49.91 -5.90
C ARG A 106 -36.83 50.23 -5.70
N GLY A 107 -36.10 50.04 -6.80
CA GLY A 107 -35.04 50.94 -7.30
C GLY A 107 -33.69 50.23 -7.48
N SER A 108 -33.21 49.87 -8.68
CA SER A 108 -32.77 50.71 -9.81
C SER A 108 -31.38 51.36 -9.60
N LYS A 109 -30.48 51.08 -10.57
CA LYS A 109 -29.15 51.64 -10.90
C LYS A 109 -27.97 50.86 -10.30
N ARG A 110 -27.26 50.09 -11.13
CA ARG A 110 -26.19 50.47 -12.10
C ARG A 110 -24.86 50.60 -11.40
#